data_AF-A0A0B6X959-F1
#
_entry.id   AF-A0A0B6X959-F1
#
_cell.length_a   1.000
_cell.length_b   1.000
_cell.length_c   1.000
_cell.angle_alpha   90.00
_cell.angle_beta   90.00
_cell.angle_gamma   90.00
#
_symmetry.space_group_name_H-M   'P 1'
#
loop_
_entity.id
_entity.type
_entity.pdbx_description
1 polymer ?
#
loop_
_entity_poly.entity_id
_entity_poly.type
_entity_poly.pdbx_seq_one_letter_code
_entity_poly.pdbx_strand_id
1 'polypeptide(L)'
;MEVAKVVKNTRNTRKAQMLESHFHKKVFEFGNNGLASEMGIHPSVLSRDKNRIAKLASRLIVELGLPEWALELSESDSKPESDNKPVVVIEGEHAERLIQALECKGKVKRKTPVALTTEVSEMQFELSI
;
A
#
# COMPACT_ATOMS: atom_id res chain seq x y z
N MET A 1 -17.60 40.25 3.90
CA MET A 1 -16.75 39.34 4.69
C MET A 1 -17.22 37.92 4.41
N GLU A 2 -16.59 37.24 3.45
CA GLU A 2 -16.86 35.82 3.22
C GLU A 2 -16.28 35.00 4.37
N VAL A 3 -17.14 34.25 5.04
CA VAL A 3 -16.75 33.26 6.03
C VAL A 3 -16.05 32.13 5.28
N ALA A 4 -14.72 32.11 5.34
CA ALA A 4 -13.92 31.05 4.74
C ALA A 4 -14.40 29.68 5.26
N LYS A 5 -14.83 28.82 4.33
CA LYS A 5 -15.23 27.43 4.57
C LYS A 5 -14.17 26.68 5.38
N VAL A 6 -14.44 26.46 6.67
CA VAL A 6 -13.69 25.57 7.55
C VAL A 6 -13.96 24.12 7.13
N VAL A 7 -13.29 23.62 6.09
CA VAL A 7 -13.45 22.21 5.66
C VAL A 7 -12.11 21.48 5.46
N LYS A 8 -10.94 22.09 5.69
CA LYS A 8 -9.65 21.48 5.29
C LYS A 8 -8.61 21.35 6.42
N ASN A 9 -8.96 20.71 7.55
CA ASN A 9 -7.92 20.38 8.54
C ASN A 9 -7.98 18.94 9.09
N THR A 10 -9.11 18.25 8.98
CA THR A 10 -9.29 16.89 9.54
C THR A 10 -8.53 15.79 8.80
N ARG A 11 -8.21 15.97 7.51
CA ARG A 11 -7.48 14.97 6.73
C ARG A 11 -5.98 14.99 7.02
N ASN A 12 -5.41 16.18 7.22
CA ASN A 12 -3.99 16.34 7.56
C ASN A 12 -3.71 15.91 9.00
N THR A 13 -4.64 16.16 9.93
CA THR A 13 -4.49 15.68 11.32
C THR A 13 -4.48 14.16 11.41
N ARG A 14 -5.34 13.45 10.65
CA ARG A 14 -5.32 11.98 10.61
C ARG A 14 -4.02 11.41 10.07
N LYS A 15 -3.47 12.00 9.00
CA LYS A 15 -2.16 11.59 8.46
C LYS A 15 -1.04 11.79 9.47
N ALA A 16 -1.02 12.93 10.16
CA ALA A 16 -0.03 13.20 11.19
C ALA A 16 -0.14 12.22 12.38
N GLN A 17 -1.35 11.87 12.80
CA GLN A 17 -1.59 10.87 13.86
C GLN A 17 -1.12 9.47 13.48
N MET A 18 -1.31 9.06 12.22
CA MET A 18 -0.80 7.78 11.72
C MET A 18 0.73 7.76 11.71
N LEU A 19 1.36 8.85 11.27
CA LEU A 19 2.83 8.96 11.25
C LEU A 19 3.41 9.01 12.67
N GLU A 20 2.74 9.69 13.60
CA GLU A 20 3.10 9.71 15.02
C GLU A 20 3.07 8.30 15.62
N SER A 21 2.01 7.54 15.35
CA SER A 21 1.88 6.14 15.79
C SER A 21 2.99 5.25 15.23
N HIS A 22 3.34 5.45 13.95
CA HIS A 22 4.44 4.75 13.31
C HIS A 22 5.78 5.05 14.00
N PHE A 23 6.10 6.33 14.23
CA PHE A 23 7.34 6.71 14.91
C PHE A 23 7.40 6.17 16.34
N HIS A 24 6.31 6.24 17.10
CA HIS A 24 6.29 5.64 18.44
C HIS A 24 6.64 4.15 18.40
N LYS A 25 6.02 3.38 17.48
CA LYS A 25 6.33 1.95 17.31
C LYS A 25 7.82 1.74 17.00
N LYS A 26 8.38 2.52 16.07
CA LYS A 26 9.80 2.43 15.71
C LYS A 26 10.74 2.78 16.87
N VAL A 27 10.41 3.79 17.67
CA VAL A 27 11.18 4.11 18.88
C VAL A 27 11.17 2.97 19.89
N PHE A 28 10.04 2.27 20.05
CA PHE A 28 9.98 1.07 20.90
C PHE A 28 10.80 -0.10 20.33
N GLU A 29 10.86 -0.28 19.01
CA GLU A 29 11.67 -1.32 18.36
C GLU A 29 13.18 -1.05 18.49
N PHE A 30 13.62 0.19 18.26
CA PHE A 30 15.03 0.59 18.38
C PHE A 30 15.53 0.68 19.82
N GLY A 31 14.62 0.98 20.76
CA GLY A 31 14.95 1.25 22.15
C GLY A 31 15.48 2.68 22.36
N ASN A 32 15.19 3.23 23.54
CA ASN A 32 15.49 4.64 23.84
C ASN A 32 17.00 4.95 23.81
N ASN A 33 17.86 4.02 24.21
CA ASN A 33 19.29 4.31 24.38
C ASN A 33 20.02 4.52 23.04
N GLY A 34 19.77 3.65 22.06
CA GLY A 34 20.38 3.77 20.74
C GLY A 34 19.93 5.05 20.04
N LEU A 35 18.62 5.29 20.06
CA LEU A 35 18.03 6.48 19.46
C LEU A 35 18.51 7.78 20.14
N ALA A 36 18.68 7.79 21.46
CA ALA A 36 19.20 8.96 22.17
C ALA A 36 20.66 9.25 21.80
N SER A 37 21.48 8.21 21.67
CA SER A 37 22.87 8.33 21.25
C SER A 37 22.99 8.92 19.84
N GLU A 38 22.19 8.44 18.89
CA GLU A 38 22.20 8.94 17.50
C GLU A 38 21.72 10.39 17.41
N MET A 39 20.70 10.76 18.19
CA MET A 39 20.20 12.14 18.22
C MET A 39 21.04 13.09 19.08
N GLY A 40 22.06 12.59 19.78
CA GLY A 40 22.85 13.40 20.73
C GLY A 40 22.05 13.90 21.94
N ILE A 41 20.96 13.21 22.30
CA ILE A 41 20.08 13.56 23.41
C ILE A 41 20.36 12.61 24.58
N HIS A 42 20.33 13.11 25.81
CA HIS A 42 20.44 12.23 26.97
C HIS A 42 19.21 11.29 27.07
N PRO A 43 19.37 9.97 27.32
CA PRO A 43 18.25 9.00 27.30
C PRO A 43 17.07 9.36 28.19
N SER A 44 17.32 9.97 29.36
CA SER A 44 16.27 10.43 30.28
C SER A 44 15.45 11.61 29.73
N VAL A 45 16.10 12.50 28.97
CA VAL A 45 15.45 13.64 28.31
C VAL A 45 14.62 13.13 27.13
N LEU A 46 15.20 12.24 26.32
CA LEU A 46 14.47 11.61 25.22
C LEU A 46 13.23 10.86 25.72
N SER A 47 13.33 10.15 26.84
CA SER A 47 12.19 9.42 27.41
C SER A 47 11.00 10.33 27.76
N ARG A 48 11.27 11.59 28.13
CA ARG A 48 10.24 12.60 28.44
C ARG A 48 9.71 13.27 27.18
N ASP A 49 10.60 13.59 26.25
CA ASP A 49 10.26 14.42 25.07
C ASP A 49 9.88 13.63 23.82
N LYS A 50 10.11 12.31 23.79
CA LYS A 50 9.84 11.48 22.60
C LYS A 50 8.46 11.66 21.99
N ASN A 51 7.42 11.77 22.82
CA ASN A 51 6.05 11.96 22.35
C ASN A 51 5.88 13.32 21.67
N ARG A 52 6.47 14.37 22.27
CA ARG A 52 6.46 15.71 21.72
C ARG A 52 7.25 15.78 20.41
N ILE A 53 8.42 15.15 20.37
CA ILE A 53 9.29 15.11 19.18
C ILE A 53 8.57 14.39 18.04
N ALA A 54 8.01 13.20 18.27
CA ALA A 54 7.27 12.44 17.27
C ALA A 54 6.08 13.25 16.72
N LYS A 55 5.30 13.89 17.60
CA LYS A 55 4.16 14.72 17.20
C LYS A 55 4.57 15.94 16.35
N LEU A 56 5.67 16.60 16.70
CA LEU A 56 6.19 17.74 15.94
C LEU A 56 6.72 17.29 14.58
N ALA A 57 7.54 16.23 14.54
CA ALA A 57 8.06 15.67 13.30
C ALA A 57 6.92 15.26 12.36
N SER A 58 5.88 14.60 12.87
CA SER A 58 4.72 14.20 12.06
C SER A 58 3.95 15.36 11.47
N ARG A 59 3.83 16.48 12.20
CA ARG A 59 3.21 17.69 11.66
C ARG A 59 4.06 18.33 10.60
N LEU A 60 5.37 18.47 10.84
CA LEU A 60 6.30 19.05 9.88
C LEU A 60 6.29 18.28 8.56
N ILE A 61 6.31 16.94 8.61
CA ILE A 61 6.27 16.12 7.40
C ILE A 61 4.96 16.30 6.64
N VAL A 62 3.83 16.41 7.33
CA VAL A 62 2.52 16.59 6.66
C VAL A 62 2.31 18.00 6.12
N GLU A 63 2.84 19.02 6.81
CA GLU A 63 2.64 20.43 6.44
C GLU A 63 3.68 20.93 5.43
N LEU A 64 4.94 20.52 5.58
CA LEU A 64 6.06 21.00 4.77
C LEU A 64 6.52 19.96 3.74
N GLY A 65 6.13 18.69 3.91
CA GLY A 65 6.62 17.59 3.09
C GLY A 65 8.04 17.17 3.47
N LEU A 66 8.52 16.13 2.80
CA LEU A 66 9.93 15.74 2.82
C LEU A 66 10.59 16.23 1.53
N PRO A 67 11.83 16.73 1.58
CA PRO A 67 12.55 17.09 0.37
C PRO A 67 12.94 15.82 -0.41
N GLU A 68 13.02 15.94 -1.75
CA GLU A 68 13.22 14.79 -2.65
C GLU A 68 14.52 14.01 -2.36
N TRP A 69 15.57 14.71 -1.93
CA TRP A 69 16.85 14.10 -1.58
C TRP A 69 16.83 13.31 -0.26
N ALA A 70 15.83 13.51 0.60
CA ALA A 70 15.72 12.81 1.87
C ALA A 70 15.04 11.45 1.75
N LEU A 71 14.52 11.10 0.57
CA LEU A 71 14.09 9.75 0.26
C LEU A 71 15.26 9.00 -0.36
N GLU A 72 15.95 8.20 0.44
CA GLU A 72 16.68 7.03 -0.09
C GLU A 72 15.64 6.01 -0.53
N LEU A 73 15.05 6.23 -1.71
CA LEU A 73 14.43 5.14 -2.44
C LEU A 73 15.57 4.21 -2.77
N SER A 74 15.69 3.10 -2.03
CA SER A 74 16.49 1.98 -2.52
C SER A 74 16.02 1.70 -3.95
N GLU A 75 16.89 1.34 -4.88
CA GLU A 75 16.44 1.10 -6.27
C GLU A 75 15.41 -0.07 -6.38
N SER A 76 15.18 -0.79 -5.28
CA SER A 76 14.05 -1.71 -5.08
C SER A 76 12.71 -1.04 -4.72
N ASP A 77 12.74 0.17 -4.15
CA ASP A 77 11.61 0.94 -3.62
C ASP A 77 11.23 2.14 -4.51
N SER A 78 11.85 2.33 -5.68
CA SER A 78 11.38 3.28 -6.70
C SER A 78 10.05 2.88 -7.35
N LYS A 79 9.24 2.08 -6.65
CA LYS A 79 7.79 2.02 -6.83
C LYS A 79 7.16 2.72 -5.64
N PRO A 80 6.31 3.73 -5.85
CA PRO A 80 5.47 4.21 -4.76
C PRO A 80 4.70 3.00 -4.22
N GLU A 81 4.86 2.71 -2.93
CA GLU A 81 4.04 1.76 -2.19
C GLU A 81 2.62 2.32 -2.05
N SER A 82 1.92 2.32 -3.18
CA SER A 82 0.48 2.16 -3.27
C SER A 82 0.24 1.47 -4.62
N ASP A 83 0.08 0.15 -4.60
CA ASP A 83 -0.56 -0.62 -5.66
C ASP A 83 -0.02 -0.51 -7.10
N ASN A 84 1.19 -0.02 -7.33
CA ASN A 84 1.79 0.01 -8.67
C ASN A 84 2.77 -1.14 -8.89
N LYS A 85 2.30 -2.38 -8.72
CA LYS A 85 2.77 -3.44 -9.63
C LYS A 85 2.38 -2.95 -11.03
N PRO A 86 3.24 -2.95 -12.08
CA PRO A 86 2.77 -2.59 -13.40
C PRO A 86 1.67 -3.59 -13.75
N VAL A 87 0.42 -3.15 -13.64
CA VAL A 87 -0.75 -3.91 -14.07
C VAL A 87 -0.71 -3.77 -15.58
N VAL A 88 0.03 -4.67 -16.22
CA VAL A 88 0.03 -4.77 -17.67
C VAL A 88 -1.28 -5.45 -18.04
N VAL A 89 -2.24 -4.65 -18.50
CA VAL A 89 -3.48 -5.17 -19.08
C VAL A 89 -3.13 -5.63 -20.49
N ILE A 90 -3.26 -6.94 -20.74
CA ILE A 90 -3.01 -7.54 -22.05
C ILE A 90 -4.36 -7.98 -22.59
N GLU A 91 -4.79 -7.39 -23.70
CA GLU A 91 -6.11 -7.63 -24.29
C GLU A 91 -6.08 -8.70 -25.39
N GLY A 92 -7.20 -9.43 -25.53
CA GLY A 92 -7.54 -10.28 -26.68
C GLY A 92 -6.41 -11.18 -27.18
N GLU A 93 -6.06 -11.01 -28.46
CA GLU A 93 -5.08 -11.83 -29.18
C GLU A 93 -3.68 -11.83 -28.53
N HIS A 94 -3.29 -10.71 -27.91
CA HIS A 94 -2.00 -10.63 -27.22
C HIS A 94 -1.96 -11.50 -25.96
N ALA A 95 -3.09 -11.66 -25.26
CA ALA A 95 -3.18 -12.55 -24.11
C ALA A 95 -3.09 -14.02 -24.55
N GLU A 96 -3.73 -14.39 -25.66
CA GLU A 96 -3.69 -15.76 -26.20
C GLU A 96 -2.28 -16.17 -26.62
N ARG A 97 -1.57 -15.30 -27.36
CA ARG A 97 -0.18 -15.54 -27.78
C ARG A 97 0.76 -15.67 -26.58
N LEU A 98 0.57 -14.84 -25.55
CA LEU A 98 1.34 -14.93 -24.31
C LEU A 98 1.11 -16.28 -23.60
N ILE A 99 -0.15 -16.70 -23.48
CA ILE A 99 -0.51 -17.97 -22.86
C ILE A 99 0.14 -19.13 -23.62
N GLN A 100 0.03 -19.17 -24.96
CA GLN A 100 0.63 -20.22 -25.78
C GLN A 100 2.16 -20.29 -25.62
N ALA A 101 2.83 -19.14 -25.60
CA ALA A 101 4.27 -19.08 -25.39
C ALA A 101 4.70 -19.57 -23.99
N LEU A 102 3.87 -19.33 -22.97
CA LEU A 102 4.12 -19.79 -21.60
C LEU A 102 3.85 -21.28 -21.43
N GLU A 103 2.92 -21.86 -22.18
CA GLU A 103 2.66 -23.31 -22.24
C GLU A 103 3.84 -24.06 -22.83
N CYS A 104 4.40 -23.59 -23.96
CA CYS A 104 5.60 -24.18 -24.55
C CYS A 104 6.81 -24.19 -23.59
N LYS A 105 6.85 -23.25 -22.63
CA LYS A 105 7.88 -23.15 -21.61
C LYS A 105 7.54 -23.87 -20.30
N GLY A 106 6.41 -24.57 -20.24
CA GLY A 106 5.96 -25.33 -19.07
C GLY A 106 5.60 -24.49 -17.84
N LYS A 107 5.46 -23.16 -18.00
CA LYS A 107 5.19 -22.24 -16.88
C LYS A 107 3.72 -22.09 -16.54
N VAL A 108 2.84 -22.45 -17.48
CA VAL A 108 1.39 -22.39 -17.33
C VAL A 108 0.79 -23.64 -17.99
N LYS A 109 -0.26 -24.20 -17.38
CA LYS A 109 -1.12 -25.21 -18.01
C LYS A 109 -2.51 -24.62 -18.12
N ARG A 110 -3.11 -24.64 -19.32
CA ARG A 110 -4.54 -24.35 -19.44
C ARG A 110 -5.32 -25.25 -18.49
N LYS A 111 -6.17 -24.64 -17.67
CA LYS A 111 -7.23 -25.39 -17.01
C LYS A 111 -8.18 -25.82 -18.13
N THR A 112 -8.31 -27.12 -18.31
CA THR A 112 -9.31 -27.70 -19.20
C THR A 112 -10.65 -27.11 -18.80
N PRO A 113 -11.45 -26.55 -19.73
CA PRO A 113 -12.81 -26.20 -19.42
C PRO A 113 -13.48 -27.49 -18.93
N VAL A 114 -13.96 -27.46 -17.69
CA VAL A 114 -14.91 -28.47 -17.21
C VAL A 114 -16.06 -28.39 -18.18
N ALA A 115 -16.23 -29.45 -18.97
CA ALA A 115 -17.32 -29.54 -19.92
C ALA A 115 -18.63 -29.32 -19.13
N LEU A 116 -19.34 -28.23 -19.43
CA LEU A 116 -20.76 -28.10 -19.13
C LEU A 116 -21.49 -29.16 -19.98
N THR A 117 -21.46 -30.41 -19.52
CA THR A 117 -22.39 -31.44 -19.96
C THR A 117 -23.53 -31.48 -18.96
N THR A 118 -24.36 -30.44 -18.93
CA THR A 118 -25.68 -30.53 -18.26
C THR A 118 -26.68 -29.55 -18.85
N GLU A 119 -26.79 -29.49 -20.18
CA GLU A 119 -27.91 -28.81 -20.82
C GLU A 119 -28.35 -29.53 -22.11
N VAL A 120 -28.54 -30.85 -22.01
CA VAL A 120 -29.39 -31.64 -22.91
C VAL A 120 -29.98 -32.82 -22.13
N SER A 121 -30.89 -32.61 -21.17
CA SER A 121 -31.68 -33.74 -20.62
C SER A 121 -32.99 -33.44 -19.87
N GLU A 122 -33.56 -32.22 -19.85
CA GLU A 122 -34.85 -32.02 -19.13
C GLU A 122 -35.91 -31.15 -19.87
N MET A 123 -35.81 -30.95 -21.20
CA MET A 123 -36.93 -30.44 -22.01
C MET A 123 -37.87 -31.57 -22.50
N GLN A 124 -38.25 -32.52 -21.63
CA GLN A 124 -39.20 -33.60 -21.99
C GLN A 124 -40.37 -33.82 -21.01
N PHE A 125 -40.63 -32.89 -20.09
CA PHE A 125 -41.83 -32.95 -19.25
C PHE A 125 -42.65 -31.68 -19.38
N GLU A 126 -43.21 -31.43 -20.55
CA GLU A 126 -44.38 -30.56 -20.73
C GLU A 126 -44.87 -30.71 -22.17
N LEU A 127 -45.68 -31.74 -22.42
CA LEU A 127 -46.74 -31.82 -23.44
C LEU A 127 -47.27 -33.25 -23.51
N SER A 128 -48.11 -33.60 -22.52
CA SER A 128 -49.14 -34.62 -22.69
C SER A 128 -50.43 -34.03 -22.10
N ILE A 129 -51.33 -33.66 -23.00
CA ILE A 129 -52.75 -33.43 -22.78
C ILE A 129 -53.42 -34.77 -22.51
#